data_AF-A0A6I9NGB7-F1
#
_entry.id   AF-A0A6I9NGB7-F1
#
_cell.length_a   1.000
_cell.length_b   1.000
_cell.length_c   1.000
_cell.angle_alpha   90.00
_cell.angle_beta   90.00
_cell.angle_gamma   90.00
#
_symmetry.space_group_name_H-M   'P 1'
#
loop_
_entity.id
_entity.type
_entity.pdbx_description
1 polymer ?
#
loop_
_entity_poly.entity_id
_entity_poly.type
_entity_poly.pdbx_seq_one_letter_code
_entity_poly.pdbx_strand_id
1 'polypeptide(L)'
;MDDSRNLPYGRPAVLFRTKYSILHHSDYISGYSEALSMPLWTSYSVSRQVEVSPLPEALFNCVHADSRVPPTYSQSCTNYRADRQITYGFLYPPQLSSSIEKKYDAVLITNTVPMYPAFKRIWGYFQRALVKRLCH
;
A
#
# COMPACT_ATOMS: atom_id res chain seq x y z
N MET A 1 8.36 -7.92 -16.49
CA MET A 1 8.13 -6.81 -15.55
C MET A 1 9.51 -6.35 -15.10
N ASP A 2 9.82 -5.07 -15.24
CA ASP A 2 11.09 -4.51 -14.83
C ASP A 2 10.98 -4.05 -13.36
N ASP A 3 11.58 -4.82 -12.45
CA ASP A 3 11.57 -4.52 -11.02
C ASP A 3 12.59 -3.44 -10.64
N SER A 4 13.53 -3.10 -11.53
CA SER A 4 14.68 -2.23 -11.22
C SER A 4 14.28 -0.87 -10.67
N ARG A 5 13.16 -0.32 -11.14
CA ARG A 5 12.62 0.96 -10.65
C ARG A 5 12.23 0.91 -9.18
N ASN A 6 11.53 -0.13 -8.74
CA ASN A 6 10.92 -0.18 -7.41
C ASN A 6 11.67 -1.09 -6.42
N LEU A 7 12.66 -1.85 -6.90
CA LEU A 7 13.59 -2.66 -6.12
C LEU A 7 15.04 -2.44 -6.60
N PRO A 8 15.55 -1.19 -6.64
CA PRO A 8 16.90 -0.91 -7.17
C PRO A 8 18.02 -1.59 -6.37
N TYR A 9 17.76 -1.92 -5.10
CA TYR A 9 18.70 -2.60 -4.20
C TYR A 9 18.37 -4.09 -4.02
N GLY A 10 17.53 -4.64 -4.89
CA GLY A 10 17.05 -6.01 -4.79
C GLY A 10 15.91 -6.19 -3.79
N ARG A 11 15.38 -7.42 -3.76
CA ARG A 11 14.24 -7.81 -2.92
C ARG A 11 14.68 -8.04 -1.47
N PRO A 12 13.97 -7.49 -0.47
CA PRO A 12 14.23 -7.80 0.94
C PRO A 12 14.17 -9.31 1.23
N ALA A 13 15.18 -9.84 1.91
CA ALA A 13 15.23 -11.22 2.36
C ALA A 13 14.43 -11.39 3.65
N VAL A 14 13.55 -12.39 3.70
CA VAL A 14 12.77 -12.73 4.89
C VAL A 14 13.49 -13.84 5.66
N LEU A 15 14.02 -13.52 6.84
CA LEU A 15 14.91 -14.40 7.61
C LEU A 15 14.18 -15.32 8.61
N PHE A 16 12.86 -15.44 8.51
CA PHE A 16 12.03 -16.30 9.35
C PHE A 16 11.10 -17.16 8.49
N ARG A 17 10.63 -18.29 9.04
CA ARG A 17 9.73 -19.21 8.33
C ARG A 17 8.35 -18.59 8.18
N THR A 18 8.02 -18.16 6.97
CA THR A 18 6.68 -17.65 6.62
C THR A 18 6.38 -17.90 5.15
N LYS A 19 5.10 -17.97 4.81
CA LYS A 19 4.64 -17.99 3.42
C LYS A 19 4.27 -16.56 3.01
N TYR A 20 4.85 -16.10 1.91
CA TYR A 20 4.57 -14.78 1.34
C TYR A 20 4.71 -14.81 -0.19
N SER A 21 4.00 -13.91 -0.84
CA SER A 21 3.96 -13.77 -2.31
C SER A 21 4.43 -12.37 -2.70
N ILE A 22 5.05 -12.25 -3.87
CA ILE A 22 5.45 -10.95 -4.41
C ILE A 22 4.31 -10.40 -5.26
N LEU A 23 3.82 -9.22 -4.92
CA LEU A 23 2.78 -8.52 -5.67
C LEU A 23 3.41 -7.34 -6.40
N HIS A 24 3.46 -7.45 -7.73
CA HIS A 24 4.00 -6.41 -8.61
C HIS A 24 2.89 -5.45 -9.03
N HIS A 25 3.19 -4.15 -9.01
CA HIS A 25 2.37 -3.08 -9.55
C HIS A 25 3.27 -2.11 -10.31
N SER A 26 2.69 -1.22 -11.11
CA SER A 26 3.47 -0.27 -11.90
C SER A 26 4.32 0.68 -11.03
N ASP A 27 3.77 1.11 -9.89
CA ASP A 27 4.39 2.16 -9.07
C ASP A 27 4.93 1.64 -7.72
N TYR A 28 4.72 0.36 -7.38
CA TYR A 28 5.27 -0.25 -6.17
C TYR A 28 5.29 -1.79 -6.26
N ILE A 29 6.12 -2.42 -5.42
CA ILE A 29 6.18 -3.87 -5.27
C ILE A 29 6.06 -4.20 -3.77
N SER A 30 5.30 -5.23 -3.41
CA SER A 30 5.15 -5.66 -2.01
C SER A 30 5.40 -7.14 -1.81
N GLY A 31 5.90 -7.50 -0.63
CA GLY A 31 5.98 -8.88 -0.15
C GLY A 31 4.79 -9.17 0.76
N TYR A 32 3.73 -9.78 0.23
CA TYR A 32 2.46 -10.01 0.93
C TYR A 32 2.46 -11.30 1.73
N SER A 33 2.24 -11.23 3.05
CA SER A 33 2.12 -12.41 3.90
C SER A 33 0.68 -12.90 3.97
N GLU A 34 0.45 -14.15 3.56
CA GLU A 34 -0.87 -14.80 3.68
C GLU A 34 -1.28 -14.99 5.15
N ALA A 35 -0.32 -15.25 6.05
CA ALA A 35 -0.59 -15.48 7.47
C ALA A 35 -1.01 -14.21 8.22
N LEU A 36 -0.49 -13.05 7.79
CA LEU A 36 -0.82 -11.75 8.40
C LEU A 36 -1.93 -11.01 7.63
N SER A 37 -2.30 -11.51 6.44
CA SER A 37 -3.16 -10.83 5.48
C SER A 37 -2.72 -9.39 5.18
N MET A 38 -1.43 -9.09 5.23
CA MET A 38 -0.86 -7.76 4.95
C MET A 38 0.59 -7.86 4.45
N PRO A 39 1.15 -6.81 3.83
CA PRO A 39 2.55 -6.80 3.42
C PRO A 39 3.52 -6.86 4.60
N LEU A 40 4.58 -7.66 4.45
CA LEU A 40 5.78 -7.59 5.28
C LEU A 40 6.61 -6.34 4.95
N TRP A 41 6.61 -5.96 3.67
CA TRP A 41 7.29 -4.78 3.16
C TRP A 41 6.61 -4.31 1.88
N THR A 42 6.70 -3.01 1.61
CA THR A 42 6.30 -2.37 0.36
C THR A 42 7.42 -1.44 -0.08
N SER A 43 7.86 -1.59 -1.33
CA SER A 43 8.97 -0.84 -1.92
C SER A 43 8.48 -0.06 -3.14
N TYR A 44 8.89 1.21 -3.23
CA TYR A 44 8.56 2.12 -4.31
C TYR A 44 9.61 3.22 -4.40
N SER A 45 9.83 3.72 -5.61
CA SER A 45 10.73 4.86 -5.85
C SER A 45 9.95 6.11 -6.19
N VAL A 46 10.25 7.20 -5.49
CA VAL A 46 9.62 8.49 -5.67
C VAL A 46 10.56 9.42 -6.43
N SER A 47 10.09 9.93 -7.58
CA SER A 47 10.84 10.92 -8.36
C SER A 47 10.75 12.30 -7.73
N ARG A 48 11.79 13.13 -7.89
CA ARG A 48 11.80 14.53 -7.44
C ARG A 48 10.67 15.37 -8.06
N GLN A 49 10.25 15.02 -9.27
CA GLN A 49 9.17 15.69 -9.99
C GLN A 49 7.78 15.10 -9.67
N VAL A 50 7.64 14.23 -8.65
CA VAL A 50 6.36 13.59 -8.35
C VAL A 50 5.29 14.64 -8.00
N GLU A 51 4.11 14.48 -8.59
CA GLU A 51 2.92 15.23 -8.23
C GLU A 51 2.11 14.45 -7.19
N VAL A 52 1.70 15.14 -6.13
CA VAL A 52 0.80 14.59 -5.12
C VAL A 52 -0.61 14.96 -5.57
N SER A 53 -1.36 13.98 -6.05
CA SER A 53 -2.72 14.22 -6.52
C SER A 53 -3.73 13.64 -5.53
N PRO A 54 -4.85 14.35 -5.26
CA PRO A 54 -5.86 13.87 -4.32
C PRO A 54 -6.48 12.56 -4.80
N LEU A 55 -7.01 11.79 -3.85
CA LEU A 55 -7.74 10.57 -4.19
C LEU A 55 -9.15 10.97 -4.67
N PRO A 56 -9.61 10.48 -5.84
CA PRO A 56 -10.98 10.68 -6.31
C PRO A 56 -12.01 10.20 -5.31
N GLU A 57 -13.17 10.87 -5.26
CA GLU A 57 -14.22 10.51 -4.30
C GLU A 57 -14.72 9.07 -4.44
N ALA A 58 -14.78 8.57 -5.68
CA ALA A 58 -15.14 7.20 -6.01
C ALA A 58 -14.25 6.14 -5.31
N LEU A 59 -13.03 6.50 -4.90
CA LEU A 59 -12.08 5.59 -4.26
C LEU A 59 -12.07 5.69 -2.73
N PHE A 60 -12.89 6.56 -2.12
CA PHE A 60 -12.95 6.67 -0.65
C PHE A 60 -13.78 5.57 0.03
N ASN A 61 -14.70 4.92 -0.69
CA ASN A 61 -15.77 4.16 -0.04
C ASN A 61 -15.52 2.65 0.11
N CYS A 62 -14.50 2.07 -0.53
CA CYS A 62 -14.03 0.73 -0.25
C CYS A 62 -12.69 0.47 -0.95
N VAL A 63 -11.79 -0.28 -0.34
CA VAL A 63 -10.61 -0.81 -1.03
C VAL A 63 -11.00 -1.97 -1.94
N HIS A 64 -10.34 -2.07 -3.09
CA HIS A 64 -10.63 -3.11 -4.08
C HIS A 64 -10.01 -4.44 -3.66
N ALA A 65 -10.73 -5.54 -3.89
CA ALA A 65 -10.17 -6.87 -3.72
C ALA A 65 -9.05 -7.10 -4.75
N ASP A 66 -8.01 -7.83 -4.35
CA ASP A 66 -6.92 -8.22 -5.23
C ASP A 66 -7.15 -9.66 -5.72
N SER A 67 -7.44 -9.84 -7.00
CA SER A 67 -7.76 -11.16 -7.58
C SER A 67 -6.62 -12.17 -7.51
N ARG A 68 -5.38 -11.71 -7.25
CA ARG A 68 -4.20 -12.57 -7.09
C ARG A 68 -4.14 -13.23 -5.71
N VAL A 69 -4.87 -12.70 -4.73
CA VAL A 69 -4.88 -13.19 -3.34
C VAL A 69 -6.27 -13.75 -3.01
N PRO A 70 -6.37 -15.03 -2.61
CA PRO A 70 -7.64 -15.61 -2.20
C PRO A 70 -8.31 -14.83 -1.05
N PRO A 71 -9.65 -14.78 -0.98
CA PRO A 71 -10.36 -14.10 0.11
C PRO A 71 -10.00 -14.60 1.51
N THR A 72 -9.68 -15.89 1.65
CA THR A 72 -9.22 -16.50 2.92
C THR A 72 -7.93 -15.91 3.46
N TYR A 73 -7.09 -15.33 2.60
CA TYR A 73 -5.84 -14.66 2.99
C TYR A 73 -5.92 -13.14 2.86
N SER A 74 -7.11 -12.58 2.67
CA SER A 74 -7.34 -11.14 2.50
C SER A 74 -8.01 -10.53 3.73
N GLN A 75 -7.74 -9.26 4.00
CA GLN A 75 -8.51 -8.49 4.98
C GLN A 75 -9.93 -8.20 4.47
N SER A 76 -10.81 -7.74 5.37
CA SER A 76 -12.19 -7.38 5.04
C SER A 76 -12.53 -5.95 5.46
N CYS A 77 -13.07 -5.16 4.53
CA CYS A 77 -13.59 -3.83 4.80
C CYS A 77 -14.73 -3.83 5.82
N THR A 78 -15.51 -4.91 5.87
CA THR A 78 -16.59 -5.07 6.86
C THR A 78 -16.02 -5.11 8.27
N ASN A 79 -14.86 -5.76 8.47
CA ASN A 79 -14.21 -5.81 9.77
C ASN A 79 -13.76 -4.42 10.22
N TYR A 80 -13.18 -3.63 9.31
CA TYR A 80 -12.80 -2.24 9.59
C TYR A 80 -13.99 -1.31 9.85
N ARG A 81 -15.18 -1.60 9.31
CA ARG A 81 -16.40 -0.85 9.62
C ARG A 81 -17.03 -1.27 10.95
N ALA A 82 -16.85 -2.52 11.34
CA ALA A 82 -17.38 -3.07 12.58
C ALA A 82 -16.57 -2.62 13.81
N ASP A 83 -15.24 -2.54 13.67
CA ASP A 83 -14.35 -2.06 14.73
C ASP A 83 -14.31 -0.52 14.76
N ARG A 84 -14.60 0.06 15.93
CA ARG A 84 -14.64 1.53 16.12
C ARG A 84 -13.30 2.13 16.49
N GLN A 85 -12.35 1.32 16.93
CA GLN A 85 -11.04 1.76 17.42
C GLN A 85 -10.00 1.70 16.31
N ILE A 86 -10.12 0.76 15.38
CA ILE A 86 -9.15 0.55 14.30
C ILE A 86 -9.72 0.96 12.94
N THR A 87 -8.87 1.54 12.10
CA THR A 87 -9.16 1.76 10.67
C THR A 87 -8.03 1.14 9.85
N TYR A 88 -7.98 1.43 8.56
CA TYR A 88 -6.90 1.01 7.68
C TYR A 88 -6.10 2.22 7.18
N GLY A 89 -4.81 2.00 6.90
CA GLY A 89 -3.95 2.89 6.12
C GLY A 89 -3.31 2.12 4.97
N PHE A 90 -2.66 2.84 4.06
CA PHE A 90 -1.96 2.24 2.92
C PHE A 90 -0.45 2.31 3.12
N LEU A 91 0.28 1.25 2.77
CA LEU A 91 1.74 1.28 2.81
C LEU A 91 2.32 2.05 1.61
N TYR A 92 1.91 1.72 0.39
CA TYR A 92 2.14 2.59 -0.76
C TYR A 92 1.07 3.69 -0.80
N PRO A 93 1.42 4.99 -0.76
CA PRO A 93 0.44 6.08 -0.73
C PRO A 93 -0.23 6.29 -2.10
N PRO A 94 -1.55 6.10 -2.23
CA PRO A 94 -2.24 6.27 -3.51
C PRO A 94 -2.09 7.66 -4.14
N GLN A 95 -1.82 8.69 -3.33
CA GLN A 95 -1.63 10.06 -3.80
C GLN A 95 -0.32 10.26 -4.58
N LEU A 96 0.63 9.31 -4.49
CA LEU A 96 1.87 9.32 -5.28
C LEU A 96 1.77 8.50 -6.58
N SER A 97 0.60 7.94 -6.88
CA SER A 97 0.41 7.18 -8.12
C SER A 97 0.60 8.09 -9.33
N SER A 98 1.32 7.58 -10.33
CA SER A 98 1.73 8.35 -11.51
C SER A 98 0.61 8.61 -12.52
N SER A 99 -0.52 7.90 -12.42
CA SER A 99 -1.73 8.16 -13.19
C SER A 99 -2.99 7.77 -12.41
N ILE A 100 -4.16 8.14 -12.91
CA ILE A 100 -5.45 7.78 -12.30
C ILE A 100 -5.69 6.26 -12.36
N GLU A 101 -5.32 5.61 -13.46
CA GLU A 101 -5.44 4.16 -13.64
C GLU A 101 -4.63 3.42 -12.59
N LYS A 102 -3.42 3.90 -12.30
CA LYS A 102 -2.53 3.30 -11.30
C LYS A 102 -2.97 3.56 -9.86
N LYS A 103 -3.83 4.56 -9.61
CA LYS A 103 -4.44 4.73 -8.29
C LYS A 103 -5.31 3.54 -7.90
N TYR A 104 -5.94 2.87 -8.86
CA TYR A 104 -6.73 1.66 -8.59
C TYR A 104 -5.86 0.54 -8.00
N ASP A 105 -4.64 0.36 -8.54
CA ASP A 105 -3.66 -0.58 -7.99
C ASP A 105 -3.20 -0.18 -6.58
N ALA A 106 -3.17 1.12 -6.28
CA ALA A 106 -2.76 1.62 -4.97
C ALA A 106 -3.85 1.48 -3.88
N VAL A 107 -5.12 1.37 -4.27
CA VAL A 107 -6.25 1.20 -3.33
C VAL A 107 -6.70 -0.26 -3.20
N LEU A 108 -5.81 -1.21 -3.45
CA LEU A 108 -6.05 -2.64 -3.21
C LEU A 108 -6.01 -2.98 -1.71
N ILE A 109 -6.83 -3.95 -1.29
CA ILE A 109 -6.84 -4.51 0.07
C ILE A 109 -5.49 -5.13 0.45
N THR A 110 -4.71 -5.58 -0.53
CA THR A 110 -3.36 -6.13 -0.31
C THR A 110 -2.31 -5.06 0.00
N ASN A 111 -2.65 -3.78 -0.15
CA ASN A 111 -1.82 -2.64 0.25
C ASN A 111 -2.25 -2.04 1.61
N THR A 112 -3.29 -2.58 2.26
CA THR A 112 -3.79 -2.05 3.53
C THR A 112 -3.12 -2.66 4.75
N VAL A 113 -2.96 -1.85 5.78
CA VAL A 113 -2.57 -2.26 7.13
C VAL A 113 -3.51 -1.65 8.16
N PRO A 114 -3.80 -2.35 9.28
CA PRO A 114 -4.57 -1.79 10.37
C PRO A 114 -3.82 -0.61 11.01
N MET A 115 -4.53 0.50 11.23
CA MET A 115 -3.98 1.69 11.86
C MET A 115 -5.02 2.34 12.78
N TYR A 116 -4.59 2.76 13.97
CA TYR A 116 -5.43 3.62 14.80
C TYR A 116 -5.68 4.97 14.11
N PRO A 117 -6.87 5.58 14.23
CA PRO A 117 -7.18 6.87 13.62
C PRO A 117 -6.18 7.98 13.98
N ALA A 118 -5.70 8.00 15.23
CA ALA A 118 -4.68 8.95 15.67
C ALA A 118 -3.36 8.76 14.92
N PHE A 119 -2.90 7.51 14.77
CA PHE A 119 -1.67 7.19 14.04
C PHE A 119 -1.83 7.46 12.53
N LYS A 120 -3.00 7.17 11.95
CA LYS A 120 -3.29 7.43 10.53
C LYS A 120 -3.12 8.91 10.17
N ARG A 121 -3.36 9.85 11.09
CA ARG A 121 -3.09 11.29 10.87
C ARG A 121 -1.60 11.57 10.70
N ILE A 122 -0.77 10.96 11.56
CA ILE A 122 0.70 11.08 11.50
C ILE A 122 1.21 10.44 10.20
N TRP A 123 0.77 9.22 9.91
CA TRP A 123 1.14 8.47 8.72
C TRP A 123 0.76 9.18 7.43
N GLY A 124 -0.47 9.70 7.35
CA GLY A 124 -0.96 10.45 6.20
C GLY A 124 -0.20 11.76 5.97
N TYR A 125 0.23 12.45 7.03
CA TYR A 125 1.10 13.63 6.91
C TYR A 125 2.49 13.24 6.40
N PHE A 126 3.09 12.18 6.95
CA PHE A 126 4.38 11.67 6.49
C PHE A 126 4.34 11.36 4.99
N GLN A 127 3.38 10.56 4.54
CA GLN A 127 3.28 10.15 3.14
C GLN A 127 3.00 11.31 2.18
N ARG A 128 2.12 12.25 2.54
CA ARG A 128 1.72 13.34 1.63
C ARG A 128 2.69 14.51 1.61
N ALA A 129 3.33 14.82 2.73
CA ALA A 129 4.13 16.03 2.89
C ALA A 129 5.63 15.72 3.02
N LEU A 130 6.00 14.75 3.86
CA LEU A 130 7.40 14.52 4.18
C LEU A 130 8.12 13.66 3.14
N VAL A 131 7.47 12.62 2.59
CA VAL A 131 8.08 11.78 1.55
C VAL A 131 8.51 12.63 0.35
N LYS A 132 7.64 13.52 -0.15
CA LYS A 132 8.01 14.43 -1.25
C LYS A 132 9.19 15.33 -0.88
N ARG A 133 9.20 15.88 0.34
CA ARG A 133 10.28 16.76 0.81
C ARG A 133 11.62 16.04 0.92
N LEU A 134 11.63 14.78 1.33
CA LEU A 134 12.86 13.98 1.46
C LEU A 134 13.45 13.57 0.10
N CYS A 135 12.68 13.70 -0.97
CA CYS A 135 13.14 13.45 -2.34
C CYS A 135 13.68 14.71 -3.05
N HIS A 136 13.62 15.88 -2.39
CA HIS A 136 14.23 17.14 -2.85
C HIS A 136 15.67 17.26 -2.34
#